data_AF-A0A9X1D8Y4-F1
#
_entry.id   AF-A0A9X1D8Y4-F1
#
_cell.length_a   1.000
_cell.length_b   1.000
_cell.length_c   1.000
_cell.angle_alpha   90.00
_cell.angle_beta   90.00
_cell.angle_gamma   90.00
#
_symmetry.space_group_name_H-M   'P 1'
#
loop_
_entity.id
_entity.type
_entity.pdbx_description
1 polymer ?
#
loop_
_entity_poly.entity_id
_entity_poly.type
_entity_poly.pdbx_seq_one_letter_code
_entity_poly.pdbx_strand_id
1 'polypeptide(L)'
;MADSDHSMSLACVTRRMALAGWVVGATGWTFGRKASAHTAESTGATSDPAMELWRDWNAAYDQAMWRCDRLQELEAALAERVDALWTVVSIPGGEETIVCSKMALDRIIGERTDMAAIRAKAEAELDARQAHFEVVATEIGYFEGLRAEQAGFARVAALLEALSGTPAVSLSGVVGKLDAVLRNGADWEDRSAFPWPQIRSAREDLMRIGRQLTPHAFFPGG
;
A
#
# COMPACT_ATOMS: atom_id res chain seq x y z
N MET A 1 29.76 -4.43 22.11
CA MET A 1 29.87 -3.87 20.74
C MET A 1 28.73 -4.45 19.94
N ALA A 2 27.56 -3.86 20.12
CA ALA A 2 26.31 -4.24 19.49
C ALA A 2 25.39 -3.03 19.69
N ASP A 3 25.25 -2.21 18.65
CA ASP A 3 24.05 -1.43 18.39
C ASP A 3 24.19 -0.76 17.01
N SER A 4 23.05 -0.53 16.36
CA SER A 4 22.80 0.26 15.15
C SER A 4 22.51 -0.51 13.85
N ASP A 5 21.41 -1.27 13.86
CA ASP A 5 20.64 -1.65 12.65
C ASP A 5 19.28 -0.90 12.58
N HIS A 6 19.19 0.30 13.15
CA HIS A 6 17.91 1.00 13.41
C HIS A 6 17.73 2.35 12.68
N SER A 7 18.20 2.52 11.44
CA SER A 7 18.07 3.85 10.78
C SER A 7 17.73 3.90 9.29
N MET A 8 17.24 2.83 8.64
CA MET A 8 16.76 2.94 7.24
C MET A 8 15.39 2.31 6.95
N SER A 9 14.71 1.68 7.91
CA SER A 9 13.34 1.16 7.70
C SER A 9 12.24 2.22 7.85
N LEU A 10 12.54 3.38 8.45
CA LEU A 10 11.52 4.40 8.75
C LEU A 10 11.03 5.15 7.51
N ALA A 11 11.86 5.34 6.48
CA ALA A 11 11.44 6.00 5.24
C ALA A 11 10.45 5.15 4.42
N CYS A 12 10.68 3.83 4.36
CA CYS A 12 9.84 2.87 3.62
C CYS A 12 8.43 2.73 4.24
N VAL A 13 8.35 2.70 5.57
CA VAL A 13 7.07 2.59 6.30
C VAL A 13 6.26 3.89 6.19
N THR A 14 6.93 5.05 6.30
CA THR A 14 6.23 6.35 6.30
C THR A 14 5.70 6.71 4.90
N ARG A 15 6.39 6.29 3.82
CA ARG A 15 5.95 6.54 2.44
C ARG A 15 4.79 5.65 2.01
N ARG A 16 4.79 4.36 2.38
CA ARG A 16 3.66 3.44 2.13
C ARG A 16 2.39 3.86 2.90
N MET A 17 2.50 4.34 4.14
CA MET A 17 1.34 4.85 4.89
C MET A 17 0.79 6.16 4.30
N ALA A 18 1.64 7.04 3.77
CA ALA A 18 1.22 8.32 3.20
C ALA A 18 0.65 8.22 1.78
N LEU A 19 1.16 7.32 0.93
CA LEU A 19 0.73 7.19 -0.48
C LEU A 19 -0.43 6.22 -0.69
N ALA A 20 -0.74 5.35 0.27
CA ALA A 20 -1.89 4.45 0.17
C ALA A 20 -3.24 5.18 0.36
N GLY A 21 -3.28 6.44 0.79
CA GLY A 21 -4.56 7.15 0.99
C GLY A 21 -5.47 6.50 2.04
N TRP A 22 -4.93 5.61 2.88
CA TRP A 22 -5.60 5.15 4.08
C TRP A 22 -5.29 6.16 5.19
N VAL A 23 -5.94 7.32 5.10
CA VAL A 23 -6.33 7.98 6.34
C VAL A 23 -7.21 6.95 7.04
N VAL A 24 -6.65 6.23 8.01
CA VAL A 24 -7.44 5.62 9.08
C VAL A 24 -8.07 6.80 9.81
N GLY A 25 -9.13 7.33 9.21
CA GLY A 25 -10.08 8.14 9.92
C GLY A 25 -10.62 7.22 10.99
N ALA A 26 -10.44 7.63 12.25
CA ALA A 26 -10.99 7.01 13.43
C ALA A 26 -12.54 7.12 13.47
N THR A 27 -13.19 6.74 12.38
CA THR A 27 -14.61 6.44 12.26
C THR A 27 -14.64 5.09 11.58
N GLY A 28 -14.91 4.05 12.38
CA GLY A 28 -14.74 2.67 11.97
C GLY A 28 -15.42 2.33 10.65
N TRP A 29 -15.01 1.21 10.06
CA TRP A 29 -15.81 0.48 9.09
C TRP A 29 -17.26 0.47 9.58
N THR A 30 -18.09 1.35 9.05
CA THR A 30 -19.53 1.28 9.28
C THR A 30 -19.99 0.11 8.43
N PHE A 31 -19.95 -1.08 9.04
CA PHE A 31 -20.65 -2.25 8.55
C PHE A 31 -22.14 -1.90 8.58
N GLY A 32 -22.60 -1.23 7.53
CA GLY A 32 -23.81 -0.43 7.58
C GLY A 32 -24.38 -0.15 6.20
N ARG A 33 -24.34 -1.15 5.31
CA ARG A 33 -25.20 -1.13 4.13
C ARG A 33 -26.13 -2.34 4.20
N LYS A 34 -27.43 -2.06 4.33
CA LYS A 34 -28.50 -3.06 4.36
C LYS A 34 -28.35 -3.97 3.14
N ALA A 35 -28.00 -5.23 3.37
CA ALA A 35 -28.06 -6.26 2.36
C ALA A 35 -29.53 -6.48 2.00
N SER A 36 -29.95 -5.96 0.85
CA SER A 36 -31.23 -6.35 0.28
C SER A 36 -31.04 -7.74 -0.29
N ALA A 37 -31.60 -8.75 0.38
CA ALA A 37 -31.64 -10.11 -0.11
C ALA A 37 -32.58 -10.16 -1.32
N HIS A 38 -32.02 -10.05 -2.52
CA HIS A 38 -32.71 -10.44 -3.73
C HIS A 38 -32.55 -11.96 -3.88
N THR A 39 -33.65 -12.69 -3.74
CA THR A 39 -33.76 -14.09 -4.16
C THR A 39 -33.50 -14.16 -5.66
N ALA A 40 -32.28 -14.55 -6.05
CA ALA A 40 -31.96 -14.87 -7.42
C ALA A 40 -32.37 -16.32 -7.68
N GLU A 41 -33.34 -16.50 -8.57
CA GLU A 41 -33.73 -17.81 -9.09
C GLU A 41 -32.55 -18.45 -9.83
N SER A 42 -32.22 -19.68 -9.44
CA SER A 42 -31.21 -20.50 -10.10
C SER A 42 -31.63 -20.80 -11.53
N THR A 43 -31.02 -20.10 -12.48
CA THR A 43 -31.10 -20.44 -13.91
C THR A 43 -29.69 -20.65 -14.44
N GLY A 44 -29.30 -21.93 -14.53
CA GLY A 44 -28.32 -22.50 -15.46
C GLY A 44 -26.88 -21.96 -15.43
N ALA A 45 -25.93 -22.75 -14.92
CA ALA A 45 -24.48 -22.76 -15.25
C ALA A 45 -23.76 -21.39 -15.43
N THR A 46 -24.29 -20.31 -14.89
CA THR A 46 -23.66 -19.00 -14.90
C THR A 46 -22.60 -18.97 -13.81
N SER A 47 -21.36 -18.75 -14.24
CA SER A 47 -20.20 -18.48 -13.40
C SER A 47 -20.55 -17.47 -12.30
N ASP A 48 -20.13 -17.73 -11.05
CA ASP A 48 -20.40 -16.83 -9.93
C ASP A 48 -19.72 -15.48 -10.19
N PRO A 49 -20.46 -14.36 -10.30
CA PRO A 49 -19.88 -13.06 -10.61
C PRO A 49 -18.89 -12.58 -9.53
N ALA A 50 -19.06 -13.01 -8.27
CA ALA A 50 -18.08 -12.73 -7.22
C ALA A 50 -16.78 -13.49 -7.45
N MET A 51 -16.82 -14.69 -8.04
CA MET A 51 -15.61 -15.45 -8.38
C MET A 51 -14.86 -14.84 -9.56
N GLU A 52 -15.55 -14.28 -10.55
CA GLU A 52 -14.92 -13.56 -11.65
C GLU A 52 -14.18 -12.32 -11.15
N LEU A 53 -14.86 -11.49 -10.36
CA LEU A 53 -14.24 -10.32 -9.72
C LEU A 53 -13.08 -10.70 -8.80
N TRP A 54 -13.17 -11.82 -8.06
CA TRP A 54 -12.06 -12.29 -7.24
C TRP A 54 -10.85 -12.69 -8.09
N ARG A 55 -11.03 -13.34 -9.25
CA ARG A 55 -9.91 -13.69 -10.15
C ARG A 55 -9.23 -12.43 -10.71
N ASP A 56 -10.04 -11.46 -11.12
CA ASP A 56 -9.52 -10.17 -11.59
C ASP A 56 -8.78 -9.43 -10.48
N TRP A 57 -9.35 -9.43 -9.27
CA TRP A 57 -8.74 -8.84 -8.09
C TRP A 57 -7.41 -9.54 -7.76
N ASN A 58 -7.38 -10.88 -7.77
CA ASN A 58 -6.17 -11.66 -7.50
C ASN A 58 -5.06 -11.32 -8.49
N ALA A 59 -5.37 -11.32 -9.79
CA ALA A 59 -4.40 -10.98 -10.82
C ALA A 59 -3.90 -9.54 -10.70
N ALA A 60 -4.78 -8.59 -10.37
CA ALA A 60 -4.40 -7.21 -10.12
C ALA A 60 -3.52 -7.06 -8.87
N TYR A 61 -3.82 -7.81 -7.80
CA TYR A 61 -3.05 -7.81 -6.56
C TYR A 61 -1.65 -8.38 -6.78
N ASP A 62 -1.52 -9.53 -7.45
CA ASP A 62 -0.21 -10.12 -7.76
C ASP A 62 0.64 -9.17 -8.63
N GLN A 63 0.02 -8.49 -9.60
CA GLN A 63 0.69 -7.46 -10.40
C GLN A 63 1.10 -6.24 -9.57
N ALA A 64 0.25 -5.78 -8.65
CA ALA A 64 0.55 -4.64 -7.78
C ALA A 64 1.72 -4.96 -6.84
N MET A 65 1.76 -6.17 -6.28
CA MET A 65 2.87 -6.64 -5.46
C MET A 65 4.19 -6.68 -6.24
N TRP A 66 4.18 -7.25 -7.46
CA TRP A 66 5.38 -7.23 -8.31
C TRP A 66 5.86 -5.80 -8.62
N ARG A 67 4.94 -4.85 -8.87
CA ARG A 67 5.31 -3.44 -9.08
C ARG A 67 5.86 -2.80 -7.82
N CYS A 68 5.37 -3.19 -6.65
CA CYS A 68 5.85 -2.74 -5.37
C CYS A 68 7.31 -3.17 -5.15
N ASP A 69 7.61 -4.45 -5.39
CA ASP A 69 8.99 -4.98 -5.33
C ASP A 69 9.89 -4.23 -6.33
N ARG A 70 9.40 -4.01 -7.56
CA ARG A 70 10.14 -3.26 -8.56
C ARG A 70 10.38 -1.80 -8.16
N LEU A 71 9.42 -1.14 -7.50
CA LEU A 71 9.61 0.22 -7.00
C LEU A 71 10.64 0.25 -5.88
N GLN A 72 10.66 -0.75 -4.98
CA GLN A 72 11.66 -0.86 -3.92
C GLN A 72 13.08 -0.99 -4.50
N GLU A 73 13.26 -1.75 -5.58
CA GLU A 73 14.55 -1.82 -6.29
C GLU A 73 14.97 -0.45 -6.84
N LEU A 74 14.03 0.33 -7.40
CA LEU A 74 14.30 1.68 -7.89
C LEU A 74 14.61 2.65 -6.74
N GLU A 75 13.94 2.51 -5.60
CA GLU A 75 14.23 3.30 -4.40
C GLU A 75 15.62 2.99 -3.83
N ALA A 76 16.03 1.72 -3.83
CA ALA A 76 17.38 1.32 -3.45
C ALA A 76 18.43 1.91 -4.40
N ALA A 77 18.23 1.77 -5.71
CA ALA A 77 19.11 2.36 -6.72
C ALA A 77 19.20 3.88 -6.63
N LEU A 78 18.09 4.55 -6.25
CA LEU A 78 18.06 5.99 -6.03
C LEU A 78 18.85 6.39 -4.77
N ALA A 79 18.73 5.62 -3.69
CA ALA A 79 19.48 5.84 -2.46
C ALA A 79 20.99 5.62 -2.63
N GLU A 80 21.40 4.68 -3.49
CA GLU A 80 22.82 4.47 -3.84
C GLU A 80 23.42 5.62 -4.64
N ARG A 81 22.59 6.33 -5.42
CA ARG A 81 23.04 7.39 -6.35
C ARG A 81 22.84 8.80 -5.81
N VAL A 82 22.02 8.98 -4.77
CA VAL A 82 21.67 10.28 -4.19
C VAL A 82 22.03 10.28 -2.71
N ASP A 83 23.19 10.88 -2.38
CA ASP A 83 23.77 10.84 -1.04
C ASP A 83 22.89 11.50 0.05
N ALA A 84 22.20 12.61 -0.27
CA ALA A 84 21.31 13.29 0.67
C ALA A 84 20.34 14.26 -0.02
N LEU A 85 19.11 14.35 0.51
CA LEU A 85 18.11 15.37 0.19
C LEU A 85 18.03 16.49 1.23
N TRP A 86 18.98 16.55 2.15
CA TRP A 86 19.04 17.50 3.25
C TRP A 86 20.34 18.30 3.22
N THR A 87 20.34 19.42 3.92
CA THR A 87 21.54 20.23 4.20
C THR A 87 21.65 20.45 5.72
N VAL A 88 22.83 20.82 6.19
CA VAL A 88 23.07 21.18 7.59
C VAL A 88 23.26 22.67 7.69
N VAL A 89 22.54 23.27 8.63
CA VAL A 89 22.56 24.70 8.90
C VAL A 89 23.15 24.92 10.29
N SER A 90 24.25 25.67 10.36
CA SER A 90 24.84 26.09 11.64
C SER A 90 24.19 27.40 12.09
N ILE A 91 23.50 27.36 13.23
CA ILE A 91 22.87 28.54 13.82
C ILE A 91 23.88 29.23 14.76
N PRO A 92 24.12 30.55 14.65
CA PRO A 92 25.02 31.26 15.55
C PRO A 92 24.61 31.08 17.01
N GLY A 93 25.50 30.51 17.82
CA GLY A 93 25.26 30.21 19.23
C GLY A 93 24.37 28.99 19.49
N GLY A 94 24.00 28.23 18.44
CA GLY A 94 23.21 27.01 18.53
C GLY A 94 23.93 25.79 17.94
N GLU A 95 23.25 24.66 17.97
CA GLU A 95 23.74 23.40 17.39
C GLU A 95 23.50 23.36 15.87
N GLU A 96 24.29 22.55 15.17
CA GLU A 96 24.05 22.22 13.77
C GLU A 96 22.72 21.50 13.62
N THR A 97 21.88 21.98 12.69
CA THR A 97 20.54 21.44 12.48
C THR A 97 20.41 20.88 11.07
N ILE A 98 19.90 19.65 10.96
CA ILE A 98 19.55 19.03 9.68
C ILE A 98 18.26 19.66 9.15
N VAL A 99 18.30 20.13 7.90
CA VAL A 99 17.18 20.79 7.23
C VAL A 99 16.87 20.05 5.94
N CYS A 100 15.65 19.54 5.83
CA CYS A 100 15.21 18.73 4.68
C CYS A 100 14.28 19.50 3.72
N SER A 101 13.98 20.78 3.96
CA SER A 101 13.14 21.58 3.07
C SER A 101 13.29 23.08 3.34
N LYS A 102 12.92 23.91 2.34
CA LYS A 102 12.84 25.37 2.50
C LYS A 102 11.82 25.77 3.58
N MET A 103 10.70 25.06 3.69
CA MET A 103 9.73 25.29 4.77
C MET A 103 10.32 24.99 6.16
N ALA A 104 11.14 23.94 6.30
CA ALA A 104 11.85 23.67 7.55
C ALA A 104 12.88 24.78 7.85
N LEU A 105 13.55 25.28 6.82
CA LEU A 105 14.44 26.44 6.92
C LEU A 105 13.70 27.70 7.38
N ASP A 106 12.50 27.96 6.85
CA ASP A 106 11.63 29.07 7.26
C ASP A 106 11.23 28.97 8.74
N ARG A 107 10.93 27.77 9.22
CA ARG A 107 10.60 27.55 10.64
C ARG A 107 11.77 27.78 11.58
N ILE A 108 13.00 27.47 11.13
CA ILE A 108 14.22 27.59 11.93
C ILE A 108 14.74 29.04 11.92
N ILE A 109 14.83 29.64 10.75
CA ILE A 109 15.42 30.97 10.56
C ILE A 109 14.39 32.09 10.76
N GLY A 110 13.13 31.86 10.38
CA GLY A 110 12.08 32.87 10.40
C GLY A 110 12.44 34.10 9.54
N GLU A 111 12.13 35.29 10.08
CA GLU A 111 12.39 36.60 9.45
C GLU A 111 13.78 37.19 9.80
N ARG A 112 14.66 36.39 10.41
CA ARG A 112 16.00 36.83 10.83
C ARG A 112 16.88 37.22 9.65
N THR A 113 17.17 38.51 9.53
CA THR A 113 17.99 39.06 8.45
C THR A 113 19.49 38.83 8.66
N ASP A 114 19.93 38.63 9.90
CA ASP A 114 21.32 38.32 10.25
C ASP A 114 21.79 36.94 9.73
N MET A 115 20.84 36.10 9.33
CA MET A 115 21.08 34.75 8.79
C MET A 115 20.82 34.64 7.28
N ALA A 116 20.65 35.76 6.57
CA ALA A 116 20.29 35.76 5.15
C ALA A 116 21.29 34.98 4.26
N ALA A 117 22.59 35.10 4.52
CA ALA A 117 23.62 34.37 3.78
C ALA A 117 23.57 32.85 4.03
N ILE A 118 23.31 32.45 5.28
CA ILE A 118 23.16 31.04 5.67
C ILE A 118 21.91 30.44 5.02
N ARG A 119 20.80 31.18 5.05
CA ARG A 119 19.56 30.81 4.35
C ARG A 119 19.81 30.62 2.86
N ALA A 120 20.37 31.62 2.17
CA ALA A 120 20.60 31.55 0.74
C ALA A 120 21.49 30.36 0.34
N LYS A 121 22.54 30.08 1.13
CA LYS A 121 23.38 28.89 0.93
C LYS A 121 22.58 27.60 1.08
N ALA A 122 21.82 27.47 2.17
CA ALA A 122 21.02 26.27 2.45
C ALA A 122 19.94 26.05 1.38
N GLU A 123 19.27 27.10 0.91
CA GLU A 123 18.29 27.03 -0.17
C GLU A 123 18.94 26.56 -1.48
N ALA A 124 20.08 27.14 -1.88
CA ALA A 124 20.80 26.72 -3.08
C ALA A 124 21.28 25.27 -3.00
N GLU A 125 21.73 24.85 -1.82
CA GLU A 125 22.16 23.48 -1.55
C GLU A 125 21.01 22.46 -1.61
N LEU A 126 19.82 22.83 -1.11
CA LEU A 126 18.61 22.01 -1.22
C LEU A 126 18.13 21.93 -2.67
N ASP A 127 18.16 23.05 -3.41
CA ASP A 127 17.78 23.08 -4.82
C ASP A 127 18.71 22.23 -5.68
N ALA A 128 20.02 22.30 -5.45
CA ALA A 128 20.99 21.48 -6.18
C ALA A 128 20.78 19.98 -5.92
N ARG A 129 20.53 19.60 -4.65
CA ARG A 129 20.24 18.20 -4.28
C ARG A 129 18.92 17.70 -4.85
N GLN A 130 17.89 18.54 -4.83
CA GLN A 130 16.59 18.23 -5.44
C GLN A 130 16.73 18.04 -6.96
N ALA A 131 17.45 18.92 -7.65
CA ALA A 131 17.71 18.79 -9.08
C ALA A 131 18.48 17.52 -9.41
N HIS A 132 19.50 17.17 -8.61
CA HIS A 132 20.24 15.92 -8.78
C HIS A 132 19.34 14.69 -8.59
N PHE A 133 18.51 14.69 -7.55
CA PHE A 133 17.52 13.64 -7.34
C PHE A 133 16.57 13.49 -8.52
N GLU A 134 16.04 14.59 -9.06
CA GLU A 134 15.11 14.55 -10.19
C GLU A 134 15.75 14.00 -11.46
N VAL A 135 17.01 14.37 -11.73
CA VAL A 135 17.79 13.83 -12.84
C VAL A 135 17.94 12.32 -12.69
N VAL A 136 18.43 11.84 -11.54
CA VAL A 136 18.66 10.41 -11.29
C VAL A 136 17.33 9.64 -11.31
N ALA A 137 16.30 10.15 -10.64
CA ALA A 137 14.97 9.55 -10.60
C ALA A 137 14.35 9.43 -11.99
N THR A 138 14.54 10.43 -12.86
CA THR A 138 14.08 10.38 -14.25
C THR A 138 14.88 9.34 -15.04
N GLU A 139 16.20 9.34 -14.91
CA GLU A 139 17.09 8.42 -15.62
C GLU A 139 16.77 6.95 -15.32
N ILE A 140 16.52 6.60 -14.06
CA ILE A 140 16.20 5.22 -13.66
C ILE A 140 14.72 4.86 -13.84
N GLY A 141 13.88 5.80 -14.29
CA GLY A 141 12.44 5.57 -14.46
C GLY A 141 11.66 5.49 -13.14
N TYR A 142 12.18 6.07 -12.05
CA TYR A 142 11.56 6.04 -10.72
C TYR A 142 10.11 6.56 -10.74
N PHE A 143 9.86 7.70 -11.37
CA PHE A 143 8.52 8.30 -11.42
C PHE A 143 7.51 7.47 -12.22
N GLU A 144 7.97 6.73 -13.24
CA GLU A 144 7.11 5.82 -13.98
C GLU A 144 6.76 4.59 -13.16
N GLY A 145 7.76 4.01 -12.47
CA GLY A 145 7.55 2.92 -11.51
C GLY A 145 6.55 3.31 -10.42
N LEU A 146 6.72 4.50 -9.85
CA LEU A 146 5.83 5.03 -8.81
C LEU A 146 4.39 5.17 -9.30
N ARG A 147 4.17 5.74 -10.50
CA ARG A 147 2.82 5.84 -11.09
C ARG A 147 2.21 4.48 -11.39
N ALA A 148 3.01 3.53 -11.89
CA ALA A 148 2.54 2.19 -12.22
C ALA A 148 2.14 1.40 -10.97
N GLU A 149 2.89 1.53 -9.88
CA GLU A 149 2.57 0.97 -8.56
C GLU A 149 1.25 1.56 -8.02
N GLN A 150 1.14 2.90 -7.98
CA GLN A 150 -0.06 3.60 -7.54
C GLN A 150 -1.30 3.20 -8.34
N ALA A 151 -1.19 3.14 -9.67
CA ALA A 151 -2.28 2.68 -10.53
C ALA A 151 -2.63 1.20 -10.30
N GLY A 152 -1.64 0.36 -9.96
CA GLY A 152 -1.84 -1.04 -9.58
C GLY A 152 -2.70 -1.15 -8.32
N PHE A 153 -2.29 -0.49 -7.23
CA PHE A 153 -3.04 -0.51 -5.98
C PHE A 153 -4.42 0.18 -6.07
N ALA A 154 -4.55 1.25 -6.87
CA ALA A 154 -5.85 1.85 -7.16
C ALA A 154 -6.81 0.85 -7.83
N ARG A 155 -6.31 0.03 -8.76
CA ARG A 155 -7.09 -1.05 -9.39
C ARG A 155 -7.46 -2.14 -8.39
N VAL A 156 -6.53 -2.55 -7.52
CA VAL A 156 -6.80 -3.53 -6.45
C VAL A 156 -7.91 -3.03 -5.54
N ALA A 157 -7.87 -1.77 -5.10
CA ALA A 157 -8.88 -1.16 -4.25
C ALA A 157 -10.26 -1.10 -4.94
N ALA A 158 -10.30 -0.68 -6.22
CA ALA A 158 -11.54 -0.64 -6.99
C ALA A 158 -12.18 -2.03 -7.16
N LEU A 159 -11.36 -3.05 -7.45
CA LEU A 159 -11.84 -4.43 -7.58
C LEU A 159 -12.29 -5.01 -6.23
N LEU A 160 -11.61 -4.68 -5.13
CA LEU A 160 -12.01 -5.10 -3.79
C LEU A 160 -13.37 -4.52 -3.41
N GLU A 161 -13.60 -3.24 -3.71
CA GLU A 161 -14.88 -2.56 -3.49
C GLU A 161 -15.99 -3.18 -4.36
N ALA A 162 -15.73 -3.42 -5.65
CA ALA A 162 -16.67 -4.10 -6.53
C ALA A 162 -17.02 -5.52 -6.03
N LEU A 163 -16.00 -6.27 -5.59
CA LEU A 163 -16.16 -7.61 -5.02
C LEU A 163 -16.97 -7.58 -3.71
N SER A 164 -16.78 -6.56 -2.87
CA SER A 164 -17.55 -6.40 -1.62
C SER A 164 -19.04 -6.21 -1.92
N GLY A 165 -19.37 -5.36 -2.91
CA GLY A 165 -20.73 -5.02 -3.29
C GLY A 165 -21.49 -6.08 -4.10
N THR A 166 -20.77 -7.01 -4.75
CA THR A 166 -21.36 -8.03 -5.63
C THR A 166 -21.82 -9.26 -4.84
N PRO A 167 -23.11 -9.62 -4.79
CA PRO A 167 -23.55 -10.81 -4.08
C PRO A 167 -22.86 -12.08 -4.61
N ALA A 168 -22.34 -12.92 -3.71
CA ALA A 168 -21.85 -14.24 -4.09
C ALA A 168 -23.04 -15.19 -4.21
N VAL A 169 -23.06 -15.98 -5.29
CA VAL A 169 -24.11 -16.99 -5.52
C VAL A 169 -23.61 -18.42 -5.28
N SER A 170 -22.34 -18.58 -4.89
CA SER A 170 -21.72 -19.85 -4.51
C SER A 170 -20.88 -19.73 -3.24
N LEU A 171 -20.61 -20.88 -2.59
CA LEU A 171 -19.65 -20.96 -1.47
C LEU A 171 -18.25 -20.51 -1.90
N SER A 172 -17.84 -20.83 -3.12
CA SER A 172 -16.56 -20.38 -3.68
C SER A 172 -16.50 -18.85 -3.74
N GLY A 173 -17.56 -18.17 -4.18
CA GLY A 173 -17.62 -16.71 -4.20
C GLY A 173 -17.49 -16.08 -2.82
N VAL A 174 -18.12 -16.68 -1.79
CA VAL A 174 -17.95 -16.23 -0.40
C VAL A 174 -16.50 -16.43 0.06
N VAL A 175 -15.90 -17.58 -0.22
CA VAL A 175 -14.49 -17.86 0.11
C VAL A 175 -13.55 -16.89 -0.61
N GLY A 176 -13.82 -16.56 -1.88
CA GLY A 176 -13.05 -15.58 -2.65
C GLY A 176 -13.07 -14.20 -2.00
N LYS A 177 -14.24 -13.72 -1.57
CA LYS A 177 -14.35 -12.46 -0.82
C LYS A 177 -13.50 -12.45 0.45
N LEU A 178 -13.58 -13.51 1.26
CA LEU A 178 -12.81 -13.60 2.50
C LEU A 178 -11.30 -13.72 2.22
N ASP A 179 -10.91 -14.43 1.16
CA ASP A 179 -9.53 -14.52 0.72
C ASP A 179 -8.96 -13.15 0.33
N ALA A 180 -9.72 -12.38 -0.47
CA ALA A 180 -9.31 -11.03 -0.86
C ALA A 180 -9.13 -10.10 0.34
N VAL A 181 -10.05 -10.14 1.32
CA VAL A 181 -9.94 -9.38 2.56
C VAL A 181 -8.72 -9.79 3.38
N LEU A 182 -8.49 -11.09 3.53
CA LEU A 182 -7.34 -11.61 4.29
C LEU A 182 -6.02 -11.21 3.64
N ARG A 183 -5.90 -11.35 2.31
CA ARG A 183 -4.68 -10.97 1.59
C ARG A 183 -4.45 -9.47 1.59
N ASN A 184 -5.51 -8.68 1.39
CA ASN A 184 -5.41 -7.23 1.41
C ASN A 184 -5.08 -6.68 2.80
N GLY A 185 -5.67 -7.21 3.88
CA GLY A 185 -5.47 -6.68 5.23
C GLY A 185 -4.19 -7.14 5.92
N ALA A 186 -3.76 -8.37 5.63
CA ALA A 186 -2.66 -9.00 6.36
C ALA A 186 -1.27 -8.45 6.00
N ASP A 187 -1.15 -7.63 4.96
CA ASP A 187 0.08 -6.91 4.63
C ASP A 187 0.27 -5.63 5.47
N TRP A 188 -0.80 -5.14 6.11
CA TRP A 188 -0.83 -3.85 6.81
C TRP A 188 -1.06 -3.97 8.31
N GLU A 189 -1.54 -5.12 8.78
CA GLU A 189 -1.87 -5.36 10.19
C GLU A 189 -1.21 -6.63 10.73
N ASP A 190 -1.04 -6.69 12.07
CA ASP A 190 -0.62 -7.92 12.74
C ASP A 190 -1.63 -9.04 12.46
N ARG A 191 -1.20 -10.05 11.70
CA ARG A 191 -2.03 -11.18 11.25
C ARG A 191 -2.58 -12.06 12.39
N SER A 192 -2.08 -11.87 13.61
CA SER A 192 -2.55 -12.52 14.83
C SER A 192 -3.59 -11.70 15.60
N ALA A 193 -3.71 -10.41 15.31
CA ALA A 193 -4.67 -9.51 15.94
C ALA A 193 -6.10 -9.75 15.42
N PHE A 194 -7.07 -9.43 16.26
CA PHE A 194 -8.49 -9.40 15.86
C PHE A 194 -8.70 -8.41 14.70
N PRO A 195 -9.50 -8.73 13.66
CA PRO A 195 -10.34 -9.92 13.49
C PRO A 195 -9.74 -11.03 12.62
N TRP A 196 -8.44 -11.00 12.31
CA TRP A 196 -7.83 -11.85 11.29
C TRP A 196 -7.93 -13.36 11.57
N PRO A 197 -7.70 -13.85 12.81
CA PRO A 197 -7.90 -15.26 13.13
C PRO A 197 -9.34 -15.74 12.91
N GLN A 198 -10.33 -14.91 13.25
CA GLN A 198 -11.76 -15.25 13.14
C GLN A 198 -12.18 -15.35 11.66
N ILE A 199 -11.75 -14.40 10.83
CA ILE A 199 -12.03 -14.40 9.39
C ILE A 199 -11.39 -15.62 8.72
N ARG A 200 -10.15 -15.97 9.10
CA ARG A 200 -9.44 -17.14 8.57
C ARG A 200 -10.15 -18.44 8.94
N SER A 201 -10.54 -18.60 10.21
CA SER A 201 -11.29 -19.76 10.69
C SER A 201 -12.62 -19.93 9.93
N ALA A 202 -13.39 -18.85 9.75
CA ALA A 202 -14.64 -18.90 9.00
C ALA A 202 -14.43 -19.28 7.53
N ARG A 203 -13.38 -18.75 6.88
CA ARG A 203 -13.01 -19.12 5.51
C ARG A 203 -12.67 -20.61 5.39
N GLU A 204 -11.89 -21.14 6.32
CA GLU A 204 -11.50 -22.56 6.35
C GLU A 204 -12.71 -23.49 6.52
N ASP A 205 -13.65 -23.12 7.39
CA ASP A 205 -14.91 -23.85 7.56
C ASP A 205 -15.76 -23.85 6.29
N LEU A 206 -15.88 -22.71 5.61
CA LEU A 206 -16.61 -22.62 4.34
C LEU A 206 -15.96 -23.49 3.24
N MET A 207 -14.62 -23.52 3.16
CA MET A 207 -13.91 -24.41 2.23
C MET A 207 -14.11 -25.89 2.58
N ARG A 208 -14.16 -26.25 3.87
CA ARG A 208 -14.41 -27.62 4.33
C ARG A 208 -15.84 -28.06 4.00
N ILE A 209 -16.83 -27.22 4.30
CA ILE A 209 -18.25 -27.48 4.03
C ILE A 209 -18.50 -27.55 2.52
N GLY A 210 -17.93 -26.63 1.73
CA GLY A 210 -18.06 -26.64 0.27
C GLY A 210 -17.58 -27.94 -0.35
N ARG A 211 -16.42 -28.47 0.09
CA ARG A 211 -15.90 -29.76 -0.36
C ARG A 211 -16.83 -30.94 -0.04
N GLN A 212 -17.58 -30.87 1.05
CA GLN A 212 -18.53 -31.92 1.46
C GLN A 212 -19.86 -31.84 0.70
N LEU A 213 -20.29 -30.65 0.28
CA LEU A 213 -21.57 -30.43 -0.39
C LEU A 213 -21.54 -30.66 -1.91
N THR A 214 -20.35 -30.68 -2.53
CA THR A 214 -20.17 -31.08 -3.94
C THR A 214 -19.34 -32.37 -4.09
N PRO A 215 -19.82 -33.56 -3.68
CA PRO A 215 -19.07 -34.80 -3.85
C PRO A 215 -19.00 -35.31 -5.30
N HIS A 216 -19.95 -34.93 -6.16
CA HIS A 216 -20.18 -35.57 -7.47
C HIS A 216 -19.72 -34.77 -8.71
N ALA A 217 -18.97 -33.69 -8.54
CA ALA A 217 -18.40 -32.93 -9.68
C ALA A 217 -16.97 -33.38 -10.07
N PHE A 218 -16.41 -34.38 -9.39
CA PHE A 218 -15.10 -34.95 -9.73
C PHE A 218 -15.25 -36.46 -9.97
N PHE A 219 -14.86 -36.87 -11.19
CA PHE A 219 -14.77 -38.22 -11.78
C PHE A 219 -15.95 -38.77 -12.61
N PRO A 220 -15.78 -38.83 -13.94
CA PRO A 220 -16.04 -40.04 -14.71
C PRO A 220 -14.73 -40.85 -14.86
N GLY A 221 -14.80 -42.15 -14.60
CA GLY A 221 -13.77 -43.11 -14.99
C GLY A 221 -13.24 -43.94 -13.81
N GLY A 222 -13.70 -45.19 -13.74
CA GLY A 222 -13.04 -46.26 -13.01
C GLY A 222 -11.90 -46.90 -13.80
#